data_AF-A0AA42MB00-F1
#
_entry.id   AF-A0AA42MB00-F1
#
_cell.length_a   1.000
_cell.length_b   1.000
_cell.length_c   1.000
_cell.angle_alpha   90.00
_cell.angle_beta   90.00
_cell.angle_gamma   90.00
#
_symmetry.space_group_name_H-M   'P 1'
#
loop_
_entity.id
_entity.type
_entity.pdbx_description
1 polymer ?
#
loop_
_entity_poly.entity_id
_entity_poly.type
_entity_poly.pdbx_seq_one_letter_code
_entity_poly.pdbx_strand_id
1 'polypeptide(L)'
;MPKFALEDNIPAILIKMSYQERWAWYDSILKQIQKASSEDKPLEMSPDVVKGFNYMIGLKEIKYCQGVANHHNAVVAMACASIETDPLKVKERLEDYLDMAGETTWPMYESAEHFFTERYMPFPETVEGHRKSILELQAVQARDREKFSVWEKQNKASN
;
A
#
# COMPACT_ATOMS: atom_id res chain seq x y z
N MET A 1 9.55 -16.75 3.19
CA MET A 1 9.22 -15.31 3.07
C MET A 1 10.11 -14.72 1.99
N PRO A 2 9.61 -13.81 1.13
CA PRO A 2 10.49 -13.09 0.21
C PRO A 2 11.54 -12.32 1.01
N LYS A 3 12.80 -12.42 0.58
CA LYS A 3 13.90 -11.61 1.12
C LYS A 3 13.78 -10.22 0.51
N PHE A 4 13.81 -9.18 1.34
CA PHE A 4 13.66 -7.80 0.87
C PHE A 4 15.03 -7.21 0.54
N ALA A 5 15.13 -6.40 -0.52
CA ALA A 5 16.39 -5.77 -0.93
C ALA A 5 17.07 -4.92 0.18
N LEU A 6 16.28 -4.40 1.13
CA LEU A 6 16.78 -3.73 2.33
C LEU A 6 17.32 -4.72 3.38
N GLU A 7 16.78 -5.93 3.50
CA GLU A 7 17.29 -6.93 4.46
C GLU A 7 18.68 -7.46 4.11
N ASP A 8 19.12 -7.32 2.86
CA ASP A 8 20.45 -7.75 2.44
C ASP A 8 21.57 -6.79 2.90
N ASN A 9 21.22 -5.60 3.41
CA ASN A 9 22.16 -4.55 3.83
C ASN A 9 21.97 -4.09 5.28
N ILE A 10 21.58 -5.01 6.19
CA ILE A 10 21.36 -4.68 7.61
C ILE A 10 22.66 -4.14 8.25
N PRO A 11 22.65 -2.91 8.83
CA PRO A 11 23.80 -2.35 9.53
C PRO A 11 24.29 -3.22 10.69
N ALA A 12 25.60 -3.19 10.95
CA ALA A 12 26.24 -4.03 11.98
C ALA A 12 25.63 -3.86 13.38
N ILE A 13 25.17 -2.66 13.74
CA ILE A 13 24.49 -2.40 15.02
C ILE A 13 23.17 -3.18 15.16
N LEU A 14 22.52 -3.52 14.04
CA LEU A 14 21.23 -4.21 13.97
C LEU A 14 21.34 -5.69 13.66
N ILE A 15 22.49 -6.15 13.15
CA ILE A 15 22.63 -7.52 12.59
C ILE A 15 22.40 -8.61 13.64
N LYS A 16 22.78 -8.34 14.89
CA LYS A 16 22.62 -9.28 16.03
C LYS A 16 21.26 -9.16 16.72
N MET A 17 20.45 -8.17 16.36
CA MET A 17 19.12 -7.97 16.91
C MET A 17 18.09 -8.76 16.09
N SER A 18 17.14 -9.39 16.78
CA SER A 18 15.91 -9.90 16.19
C SER A 18 15.06 -8.76 15.60
N TYR A 19 14.05 -9.12 14.82
CA TYR A 19 13.15 -8.14 14.21
C TYR A 19 12.47 -7.24 15.26
N GLN A 20 11.95 -7.82 16.34
CA GLN A 20 11.30 -7.07 17.41
C GLN A 20 12.30 -6.16 18.15
N GLU A 21 13.51 -6.64 18.40
CA GLU A 21 14.56 -5.85 19.05
C GLU A 21 14.99 -4.64 18.22
N ARG A 22 15.03 -4.76 16.88
CA ARG A 22 15.34 -3.63 15.99
C ARG A 22 14.29 -2.51 16.11
N TRP A 23 13.01 -2.86 16.18
CA TRP A 23 11.93 -1.87 16.36
C TRP A 23 11.96 -1.24 17.75
N ALA A 24 12.15 -2.05 18.80
CA ALA A 24 12.30 -1.53 20.15
C ALA A 24 13.51 -0.59 20.28
N TRP A 25 14.63 -0.94 19.65
CA TRP A 25 15.82 -0.10 19.56
C TRP A 25 15.52 1.22 18.84
N TYR A 26 14.90 1.15 17.66
CA TYR A 26 14.49 2.32 16.88
C TYR A 26 13.58 3.27 17.67
N ASP A 27 12.58 2.73 18.35
CA ASP A 27 11.68 3.50 19.23
C ASP A 27 12.42 4.14 20.39
N SER A 28 13.45 3.49 20.94
CA SER A 28 14.30 4.08 21.97
C SER A 28 15.07 5.29 21.47
N ILE A 29 15.57 5.26 20.22
CA ILE A 29 16.27 6.39 19.60
C ILE A 29 15.28 7.54 19.34
N LEU A 30 14.07 7.25 18.86
CA LEU A 30 13.01 8.25 18.69
C LEU A 30 12.69 8.96 20.01
N LYS A 31 12.57 8.22 21.12
CA LYS A 31 12.35 8.80 22.45
C LYS A 31 13.50 9.70 22.90
N GLN A 32 14.74 9.33 22.60
CA GLN A 32 15.91 10.17 22.89
C GLN A 32 15.89 11.47 22.09
N ILE A 33 15.56 11.41 20.78
CA ILE A 33 15.41 12.59 19.92
C ILE A 33 14.31 13.50 20.45
N GLN A 34 13.13 12.95 20.76
CA GLN A 34 11.99 13.71 21.29
C GLN A 34 12.35 14.40 22.61
N LYS A 35 13.03 13.67 23.52
CA LYS A 35 13.48 14.22 24.80
C LYS A 35 14.46 15.38 24.59
N ALA A 36 15.50 15.17 23.78
CA ALA A 36 16.50 16.20 23.49
C ALA A 36 15.86 17.46 22.87
N SER A 37 14.94 17.28 21.93
CA SER A 37 14.18 18.39 21.33
C SER A 37 13.30 19.11 22.35
N SER A 38 12.64 18.39 23.26
CA SER A 38 11.78 19.00 24.30
C SER A 38 12.57 19.75 25.37
N GLU A 39 13.82 19.35 25.60
CA GLU A 39 14.72 19.97 26.57
C GLU A 39 15.63 21.06 25.95
N ASP A 40 15.49 21.33 24.65
CA ASP A 40 16.37 22.21 23.86
C ASP A 40 17.86 21.89 24.03
N LYS A 41 18.18 20.58 23.99
CA LYS A 41 19.55 20.07 24.16
C LYS A 41 20.04 19.36 22.91
N PRO A 42 21.34 19.48 22.57
CA PRO A 42 21.92 18.68 21.52
C PRO A 42 21.91 17.19 21.90
N LEU A 43 21.70 16.33 20.91
CA LEU A 43 21.83 14.88 21.03
C LEU A 43 22.98 14.40 20.14
N GLU A 44 24.06 13.96 20.76
CA GLU A 44 25.19 13.37 20.05
C GLU A 44 24.89 11.91 19.70
N MET A 45 25.11 11.54 18.43
CA MET A 45 24.95 10.17 17.94
C MET A 45 26.21 9.73 17.19
N SER A 46 26.63 8.48 17.41
CA SER A 46 27.72 7.90 16.63
C SER A 46 27.28 7.61 15.19
N PRO A 47 28.22 7.57 14.22
CA PRO A 47 27.91 7.21 12.84
C PRO A 47 27.16 5.88 12.70
N ASP A 48 27.44 4.89 13.56
CA ASP A 48 26.77 3.58 13.51
C ASP A 48 25.31 3.65 13.97
N VAL A 49 25.01 4.45 15.00
CA VAL A 49 23.63 4.71 15.43
C VAL A 49 22.87 5.41 14.31
N VAL A 50 23.47 6.42 13.67
CA VAL A 50 22.85 7.14 12.54
C VAL A 50 22.57 6.20 11.36
N LYS A 51 23.52 5.33 11.00
CA LYS A 51 23.31 4.32 9.94
C LYS A 51 22.17 3.35 10.27
N GLY A 52 22.15 2.82 11.50
CA GLY A 52 21.06 1.95 11.95
C GLY A 52 19.70 2.65 11.93
N PHE A 53 19.67 3.92 12.35
CA PHE A 53 18.45 4.70 12.43
C PHE A 53 17.89 5.00 11.04
N ASN A 54 18.73 5.44 10.10
CA ASN A 54 18.35 5.68 8.71
C ASN A 54 17.87 4.40 8.01
N TYR A 55 18.52 3.26 8.31
CA TYR A 55 18.06 1.96 7.82
C TYR A 55 16.64 1.64 8.28
N MET A 56 16.34 1.84 9.57
CA MET A 56 15.01 1.58 10.12
C MET A 56 13.95 2.55 9.59
N ILE A 57 14.32 3.81 9.30
CA ILE A 57 13.43 4.76 8.59
C ILE A 57 13.06 4.21 7.22
N GLY A 58 14.04 3.81 6.41
CA GLY A 58 13.79 3.24 5.08
C GLY A 58 12.95 1.96 5.15
N LEU A 59 13.23 1.10 6.13
CA LEU A 59 12.45 -0.12 6.37
C LEU A 59 10.99 0.21 6.77
N LYS A 60 10.77 1.24 7.59
CA LYS A 60 9.43 1.70 7.96
C LYS A 60 8.64 2.19 6.75
N GLU A 61 9.27 2.97 5.89
CA GLU A 61 8.62 3.50 4.68
C GLU A 61 8.24 2.37 3.71
N ILE A 62 9.15 1.43 3.44
CA ILE A 62 8.81 0.30 2.56
C ILE A 62 7.70 -0.58 3.14
N LYS A 63 7.70 -0.82 4.46
CA LYS A 63 6.64 -1.61 5.11
C LYS A 63 5.28 -0.90 5.03
N TYR A 64 5.27 0.43 5.12
CA TYR A 64 4.07 1.21 4.89
C TYR A 64 3.56 1.04 3.45
N CYS A 65 4.43 1.21 2.44
CA CYS A 65 4.07 0.99 1.03
C CYS A 65 3.52 -0.42 0.76
N GLN A 66 4.15 -1.44 1.35
CA GLN A 66 3.69 -2.85 1.27
C GLN A 66 2.30 -3.02 1.90
N GLY A 67 2.06 -2.40 3.06
CA GLY A 67 0.75 -2.41 3.72
C GLY A 67 -0.34 -1.80 2.86
N VAL A 68 -0.06 -0.65 2.22
CA VAL A 68 -1.00 0.02 1.31
C VAL A 68 -1.33 -0.86 0.10
N ALA A 69 -0.31 -1.42 -0.57
CA ALA A 69 -0.51 -2.28 -1.73
C ALA A 69 -1.30 -3.55 -1.39
N ASN A 70 -0.98 -4.20 -0.27
CA ASN A 70 -1.68 -5.39 0.19
C ASN A 70 -3.13 -5.11 0.56
N HIS A 71 -3.40 -4.01 1.25
CA HIS A 71 -4.76 -3.64 1.62
C HIS A 71 -5.64 -3.41 0.39
N HIS A 72 -5.16 -2.60 -0.56
CA HIS A 72 -5.85 -2.36 -1.83
C HIS A 72 -6.16 -3.66 -2.57
N ASN A 73 -5.14 -4.50 -2.78
CA ASN A 73 -5.32 -5.77 -3.50
C ASN A 73 -6.30 -6.71 -2.79
N ALA A 74 -6.31 -6.72 -1.46
CA ALA A 74 -7.27 -7.51 -0.69
C ALA A 74 -8.71 -7.01 -0.91
N VAL A 75 -8.93 -5.69 -0.89
CA VAL A 75 -10.25 -5.10 -1.16
C VAL A 75 -10.71 -5.40 -2.59
N VAL A 76 -9.85 -5.23 -3.59
CA VAL A 76 -10.15 -5.57 -5.00
C VAL A 76 -10.50 -7.06 -5.13
N ALA A 77 -9.73 -7.96 -4.51
CA ALA A 77 -10.02 -9.39 -4.53
C ALA A 77 -11.38 -9.72 -3.88
N MET A 78 -11.74 -9.06 -2.77
CA MET A 78 -13.05 -9.22 -2.13
C MET A 78 -14.20 -8.71 -3.01
N ALA A 79 -14.00 -7.61 -3.74
CA ALA A 79 -14.96 -7.13 -4.73
C ALA A 79 -15.14 -8.17 -5.85
N CYS A 80 -14.06 -8.70 -6.42
CA CYS A 80 -14.09 -9.75 -7.44
C CYS A 80 -14.84 -11.00 -6.97
N ALA A 81 -14.58 -11.48 -5.75
CA ALA A 81 -15.28 -12.63 -5.19
C ALA A 81 -16.80 -12.37 -5.01
N SER A 82 -17.16 -11.13 -4.66
CA SER A 82 -18.57 -10.72 -4.52
C SER A 82 -19.28 -10.66 -5.87
N ILE A 83 -18.57 -10.24 -6.92
CA ILE A 83 -19.06 -10.23 -8.30
C ILE A 83 -19.40 -11.65 -8.79
N GLU A 84 -18.58 -12.64 -8.47
CA GLU A 84 -18.73 -14.01 -8.96
C GLU A 84 -19.86 -14.80 -8.30
N THR A 85 -20.36 -14.36 -7.13
CA THR A 85 -21.31 -15.16 -6.32
C THR A 85 -22.80 -14.87 -6.61
N ASP A 86 -23.16 -13.62 -6.89
CA ASP A 86 -24.43 -13.08 -7.44
C ASP A 86 -24.51 -11.60 -7.00
N PRO A 87 -24.10 -10.64 -7.85
CA PRO A 87 -23.91 -9.24 -7.43
C PRO A 87 -25.20 -8.55 -6.98
N LEU A 88 -26.39 -9.09 -7.31
CA LEU A 88 -27.67 -8.55 -6.85
C LEU A 88 -27.96 -8.90 -5.38
N LYS A 89 -27.44 -10.03 -4.88
CA LYS A 89 -27.62 -10.46 -3.47
C LYS A 89 -26.59 -9.85 -2.52
N VAL A 90 -25.44 -9.42 -3.05
CA VAL A 90 -24.35 -8.84 -2.27
C VAL A 90 -24.08 -7.38 -2.64
N LYS A 91 -25.04 -6.72 -3.31
CA LYS A 91 -24.88 -5.38 -3.88
C LYS A 91 -24.30 -4.36 -2.90
N GLU A 92 -24.88 -4.24 -1.71
CA GLU A 92 -24.43 -3.28 -0.69
C GLU A 92 -22.97 -3.55 -0.25
N ARG A 93 -22.64 -4.82 -0.01
CA ARG A 93 -21.27 -5.24 0.32
C ARG A 93 -20.28 -5.01 -0.83
N LEU A 94 -20.72 -5.24 -2.07
CA LEU A 94 -19.92 -4.97 -3.26
C LEU A 94 -19.66 -3.47 -3.40
N GLU A 95 -20.68 -2.64 -3.22
CA GLU A 95 -20.56 -1.17 -3.24
C GLU A 95 -19.59 -0.69 -2.14
N ASP A 96 -19.66 -1.25 -0.93
CA ASP A 96 -18.71 -0.94 0.15
C ASP A 96 -17.26 -1.27 -0.22
N TYR A 97 -16.99 -2.45 -0.78
CA TYR A 97 -15.62 -2.83 -1.18
C TYR A 97 -15.12 -1.97 -2.35
N LEU A 98 -16.00 -1.69 -3.31
CA LEU A 98 -15.68 -0.81 -4.42
C LEU A 98 -15.38 0.62 -3.94
N ASP A 99 -16.14 1.16 -2.98
CA ASP A 99 -15.86 2.48 -2.40
C ASP A 99 -14.53 2.50 -1.62
N MET A 100 -14.25 1.45 -0.82
CA MET A 100 -12.95 1.29 -0.12
C MET A 100 -11.77 1.22 -1.09
N ALA A 101 -11.95 0.66 -2.29
CA ALA A 101 -10.94 0.65 -3.35
C ALA A 101 -10.94 1.92 -4.22
N GLY A 102 -11.92 2.81 -4.06
CA GLY A 102 -12.12 3.97 -4.94
C GLY A 102 -12.56 3.60 -6.36
N GLU A 103 -13.25 2.47 -6.54
CA GLU A 103 -13.55 1.83 -7.82
C GLU A 103 -15.04 1.71 -8.12
N THR A 104 -15.65 2.76 -8.65
CA THR A 104 -17.08 2.74 -9.04
C THR A 104 -17.32 2.15 -10.44
N THR A 105 -16.26 1.83 -11.17
CA THR A 105 -16.29 1.54 -12.61
C THR A 105 -16.40 0.05 -12.95
N TRP A 106 -16.42 -0.83 -11.95
CA TRP A 106 -16.52 -2.29 -12.13
C TRP A 106 -17.58 -2.71 -13.16
N PRO A 107 -18.82 -2.16 -13.19
CA PRO A 107 -19.87 -2.65 -14.09
C PRO A 107 -19.55 -2.59 -15.59
N MET A 108 -18.50 -1.85 -16.00
CA MET A 108 -18.03 -1.84 -17.40
C MET A 108 -17.17 -3.04 -17.78
N TYR A 109 -16.69 -3.80 -16.80
CA TYR A 109 -15.77 -4.90 -17.01
C TYR A 109 -16.53 -6.17 -17.39
N GLU A 110 -15.99 -6.90 -18.36
CA GLU A 110 -16.56 -8.16 -18.85
C GLU A 110 -16.42 -9.32 -17.85
N SER A 111 -15.45 -9.23 -16.93
CA SER A 111 -15.21 -10.24 -15.90
C SER A 111 -14.53 -9.67 -14.67
N ALA A 112 -14.69 -10.35 -13.53
CA ALA A 112 -13.99 -10.04 -12.28
C ALA A 112 -12.47 -10.18 -12.42
N GLU A 113 -12.01 -11.15 -13.22
CA GLU A 113 -10.59 -11.36 -13.52
C GLU A 113 -9.98 -10.15 -14.25
N HIS A 114 -10.65 -9.66 -15.30
CA HIS A 114 -10.18 -8.49 -16.04
C HIS A 114 -10.13 -7.24 -15.14
N PHE A 115 -11.14 -7.05 -14.29
CA PHE A 115 -11.15 -5.97 -13.30
C PHE A 115 -9.98 -6.10 -12.32
N PHE A 116 -9.72 -7.30 -11.79
CA PHE A 116 -8.59 -7.55 -10.90
C PHE A 116 -7.26 -7.23 -11.56
N THR A 117 -7.03 -7.72 -12.78
CA THR A 117 -5.76 -7.50 -13.51
C THR A 117 -5.47 -6.01 -13.71
N GLU A 118 -6.47 -5.21 -14.09
CA GLU A 118 -6.30 -3.76 -14.29
C GLU A 118 -6.10 -2.99 -12.97
N ARG A 119 -6.47 -3.57 -11.82
CA ARG A 119 -6.41 -2.92 -10.50
C ARG A 119 -5.36 -3.48 -9.56
N TYR A 120 -4.69 -4.56 -9.94
CA TYR A 120 -3.65 -5.18 -9.15
C TYR A 120 -2.43 -4.27 -9.01
N MET A 121 -2.02 -4.03 -7.76
CA MET A 121 -0.74 -3.39 -7.46
C MET A 121 0.33 -4.44 -7.14
N PRO A 122 1.44 -4.50 -7.89
CA PRO A 122 2.55 -5.37 -7.54
C PRO A 122 3.08 -5.09 -6.12
N PHE A 123 3.54 -6.15 -5.45
CA PHE A 123 4.13 -6.03 -4.12
C PHE A 123 5.40 -5.17 -4.19
N PRO A 124 5.47 -4.03 -3.47
CA PRO A 124 6.58 -3.10 -3.64
C PRO A 124 7.83 -3.54 -2.88
N GLU A 125 8.96 -3.54 -3.58
CA GLU A 125 10.30 -3.76 -3.00
C GLU A 125 11.04 -2.44 -2.71
N THR A 126 10.62 -1.35 -3.36
CA THR A 126 11.14 0.01 -3.16
C THR A 126 9.99 1.02 -3.07
N VAL A 127 10.28 2.18 -2.48
CA VAL A 127 9.32 3.30 -2.38
C VAL A 127 9.02 3.85 -3.78
N GLU A 128 10.03 3.97 -4.64
CA GLU A 128 9.89 4.39 -6.04
C GLU A 128 9.02 3.43 -6.83
N GLY A 129 9.20 2.13 -6.63
CA GLY A 129 8.38 1.08 -7.24
C GLY A 129 6.91 1.22 -6.83
N HIS A 130 6.65 1.44 -5.55
CA HIS A 130 5.29 1.70 -5.07
C HIS A 130 4.67 2.95 -5.70
N ARG A 131 5.41 4.07 -5.74
CA ARG A 131 4.93 5.33 -6.35
C ARG A 131 4.60 5.13 -7.83
N LYS A 132 5.40 4.35 -8.55
CA LYS A 132 5.12 4.00 -9.95
C LYS A 132 3.81 3.21 -10.07
N SER A 133 3.60 2.18 -9.25
CA SER A 133 2.36 1.41 -9.25
C SER A 133 1.12 2.26 -8.96
N ILE A 134 1.22 3.23 -8.04
CA ILE A 134 0.13 4.18 -7.75
C ILE A 134 -0.21 5.04 -8.97
N LEU A 135 0.80 5.55 -9.69
CA LEU A 135 0.58 6.37 -10.88
C LEU A 135 -0.05 5.56 -12.02
N GLU A 136 0.38 4.31 -12.20
CA GLU A 136 -0.22 3.39 -13.18
C GLU A 136 -1.70 3.13 -12.84
N LEU A 137 -2.00 2.81 -11.58
CA LEU A 137 -3.37 2.62 -11.09
C LEU A 137 -4.24 3.87 -11.30
N GLN A 138 -3.73 5.05 -10.96
CA GLN A 138 -4.45 6.32 -11.16
C GLN A 138 -4.74 6.60 -12.63
N ALA A 139 -3.81 6.30 -13.53
CA ALA A 139 -4.02 6.47 -14.97
C ALA A 139 -5.14 5.55 -15.50
N VAL A 140 -5.17 4.30 -15.02
CA VAL A 140 -6.24 3.35 -15.33
C VAL A 140 -7.58 3.87 -14.81
N GLN A 141 -7.65 4.30 -13.55
CA GLN A 141 -8.86 4.88 -12.96
C GLN A 141 -9.37 6.12 -13.71
N ALA A 142 -8.47 7.01 -14.13
CA ALA A 142 -8.84 8.21 -14.87
C ALA A 142 -9.48 7.84 -16.22
N ARG A 143 -8.82 6.95 -16.97
CA ARG A 143 -9.33 6.42 -18.25
C ARG A 143 -10.70 5.76 -18.09
N ASP A 144 -10.90 5.01 -17.03
CA ASP A 144 -12.16 4.29 -16.83
C ASP A 144 -13.28 5.22 -16.39
N ARG A 145 -13.02 6.26 -15.59
CA ARG A 145 -14.02 7.30 -15.27
C ARG A 145 -14.54 8.01 -16.52
N GLU A 146 -13.67 8.31 -17.48
CA GLU A 146 -14.06 8.89 -18.76
C GLU A 146 -15.00 7.95 -19.54
N LYS A 147 -14.62 6.67 -19.63
CA LYS A 147 -15.44 5.64 -20.28
C LYS A 147 -16.77 5.41 -19.56
N PHE A 148 -16.77 5.49 -18.22
CA PHE A 148 -17.96 5.23 -17.39
C PHE A 148 -19.08 6.20 -17.68
N SER A 149 -18.78 7.48 -17.88
CA SER A 149 -19.82 8.46 -18.24
C SER A 149 -20.52 8.13 -19.57
N VAL A 150 -19.79 7.56 -20.53
CA VAL A 150 -20.35 7.13 -21.82
C VAL A 150 -21.16 5.84 -21.65
N TRP A 151 -20.58 4.83 -20.98
CA TRP A 151 -21.23 3.56 -20.71
C TRP A 151 -22.54 3.73 -19.93
N GLU A 152 -22.54 4.59 -18.92
CA GLU A 152 -23.71 4.86 -18.08
C GLU A 152 -24.85 5.46 -18.91
N LYS A 153 -24.57 6.41 -19.81
CA LYS A 153 -25.59 6.98 -20.70
C LYS A 153 -26.19 5.93 -21.64
N GLN A 154 -25.36 5.02 -22.17
CA GLN A 154 -25.81 3.98 -23.09
C GLN A 154 -26.67 2.92 -22.37
N ASN A 155 -26.31 2.55 -21.15
CA ASN A 155 -27.01 1.50 -20.39
C ASN A 155 -28.20 2.03 -19.57
N LYS A 156 -28.22 3.31 -19.17
CA LYS A 156 -29.41 3.96 -18.59
C LYS A 156 -30.48 4.31 -19.63
N ALA A 157 -30.11 4.50 -20.90
CA ALA A 157 -31.08 4.73 -21.98
C ALA A 157 -31.75 3.43 -22.48
N SER A 158 -31.28 2.27 -22.01
CA SER A 158 -31.73 0.94 -22.44
C SER A 158 -32.56 0.18 -21.39
N ASN A 159 -32.85 0.83 -20.25
CA ASN A 159 -33.77 0.37 -19.19
C ASN A 159 -34.88 1.40 -18.98
#